data_AF-A0A645GGE6-F1
#
_entry.id   AF-A0A645GGE6-F1
#
_cell.length_a   1.000
_cell.length_b   1.000
_cell.length_c   1.000
_cell.angle_alpha   90.00
_cell.angle_beta   90.00
_cell.angle_gamma   90.00
#
_symmetry.space_group_name_H-M   'P 1'
#
loop_
_entity.id
_entity.type
_entity.pdbx_description
1 polymer ?
#
loop_
_entity_poly.entity_id
_entity_poly.type
_entity_poly.pdbx_seq_one_letter_code
_entity_poly.pdbx_strand_id
1 'polypeptide(L)'
;MGDIIANDAPVRQYALFGYHSAPVGITDGRWVLLRAVADNSVEMYEYTHMPTHMRALFSVQEMRTATLHPGFSFTKGAPVMKIKSLVNPRFVKAQAEGEDLLFDLEQDPAQQHPLDDKTKTNELLNAMAHLFAENDAPDELYARFGLKKP
;
A
#
# COMPACT_ATOMS: atom_id res chain seq x y z
N MET A 1 -13.60 -16.18 -15.97
CA MET A 1 -13.74 -16.11 -14.50
C MET A 1 -14.16 -17.45 -13.90
N GLY A 2 -15.09 -18.20 -14.53
CA GLY A 2 -15.52 -19.53 -14.06
C GLY A 2 -14.38 -20.53 -13.84
N ASP A 3 -13.45 -20.67 -14.79
CA ASP A 3 -12.35 -21.66 -14.69
C ASP A 3 -11.31 -21.34 -13.60
N ILE A 4 -11.11 -20.06 -13.29
CA ILE A 4 -10.15 -19.63 -12.26
C ILE A 4 -10.68 -20.00 -10.88
N ILE A 5 -11.98 -19.74 -10.64
CA ILE A 5 -12.65 -20.07 -9.38
C ILE A 5 -12.81 -21.59 -9.24
N ALA A 6 -13.14 -22.29 -10.33
CA ALA A 6 -13.36 -23.73 -10.29
C ALA A 6 -12.08 -24.54 -10.01
N ASN A 7 -10.92 -24.05 -10.47
CA ASN A 7 -9.66 -24.79 -10.40
C ASN A 7 -8.64 -24.17 -9.44
N ASP A 8 -9.00 -23.10 -8.73
CA ASP A 8 -8.09 -22.30 -7.89
C ASP A 8 -6.75 -21.99 -8.58
N ALA A 9 -6.84 -21.67 -9.88
CA ALA A 9 -5.66 -21.49 -10.70
C ALA A 9 -4.93 -20.19 -10.29
N PRO A 10 -3.61 -20.23 -10.01
CA PRO A 10 -2.88 -19.03 -9.60
C PRO A 10 -2.84 -18.00 -10.73
N VAL A 11 -3.29 -16.78 -10.44
CA VAL A 11 -3.37 -15.66 -11.40
C VAL A 11 -2.30 -14.59 -11.20
N ARG A 12 -1.56 -14.67 -10.09
CA ARG A 12 -0.48 -13.76 -9.71
C ARG A 12 0.46 -14.47 -8.73
N GLN A 13 1.73 -14.10 -8.75
CA GLN A 13 2.70 -14.60 -7.79
C GLN A 13 2.60 -13.87 -6.45
N TYR A 14 2.36 -12.57 -6.48
CA TYR A 14 2.27 -11.73 -5.28
C TYR A 14 1.01 -10.86 -5.33
N ALA A 15 0.49 -10.48 -4.16
CA ALA A 15 -0.62 -9.55 -4.01
C ALA A 15 -0.30 -8.48 -2.97
N LEU A 16 -0.65 -7.23 -3.27
CA LEU A 16 -0.62 -6.11 -2.32
C LEU A 16 -2.00 -5.90 -1.69
N PHE A 17 -2.01 -5.53 -0.42
CA PHE A 17 -3.22 -5.16 0.32
C PHE A 17 -2.88 -4.16 1.42
N GLY A 18 -3.89 -3.53 2.02
CA GLY A 18 -3.69 -2.60 3.12
C GLY A 18 -4.73 -1.50 3.17
N TYR A 19 -4.44 -0.47 3.95
CA TYR A 19 -5.27 0.73 4.09
C TYR A 19 -4.47 1.96 3.68
N HIS A 20 -5.15 2.96 3.12
CA HIS A 20 -4.51 4.23 2.77
C HIS A 20 -3.78 4.83 3.98
N SER A 21 -2.53 5.24 3.78
CA SER A 21 -1.61 5.80 4.78
C SER A 21 -1.20 4.88 5.95
N ALA A 22 -1.68 3.63 5.98
CA ALA A 22 -1.34 2.61 6.96
C ALA A 22 -0.26 1.65 6.41
N PRO A 23 0.19 0.65 7.19
CA PRO A 23 1.08 -0.40 6.68
C PRO A 23 0.56 -1.06 5.41
N VAL A 24 1.49 -1.45 4.53
CA VAL A 24 1.19 -2.16 3.29
C VAL A 24 1.57 -3.62 3.44
N GLY A 25 0.59 -4.49 3.17
CA GLY A 25 0.78 -5.92 3.14
C GLY A 25 1.20 -6.40 1.76
N ILE A 26 2.09 -7.40 1.72
CA ILE A 26 2.37 -8.22 0.55
C ILE A 26 2.28 -9.71 0.92
N THR A 27 1.77 -10.52 0.02
CA THR A 27 1.73 -11.98 0.18
C THR A 27 2.01 -12.73 -1.11
N ASP A 28 2.65 -13.90 -1.02
CA ASP A 28 2.80 -14.89 -2.09
C ASP A 28 1.80 -16.06 -1.97
N GLY A 29 0.85 -15.97 -1.04
CA GLY A 29 -0.10 -17.02 -0.70
C GLY A 29 0.32 -17.88 0.50
N ARG A 30 1.63 -17.95 0.80
CA ARG A 30 2.15 -18.62 2.01
C ARG A 30 2.66 -17.61 3.02
N TRP A 31 3.48 -16.66 2.58
CA TRP A 31 4.08 -15.67 3.45
C TRP A 31 3.30 -14.37 3.39
N VAL A 32 3.19 -13.69 4.53
CA VAL A 32 2.63 -12.35 4.64
C VAL A 32 3.67 -11.45 5.28
N LEU A 33 3.99 -10.35 4.61
CA LEU A 33 4.77 -9.27 5.20
C LEU A 33 3.88 -8.03 5.30
N LEU A 34 3.74 -7.49 6.51
CA LEU A 34 3.16 -6.18 6.77
C LEU A 34 4.30 -5.17 6.92
N ARG A 35 4.55 -4.40 5.85
CA ARG A 35 5.56 -3.34 5.83
C ARG A 35 5.03 -2.14 6.59
N ALA A 36 5.64 -1.87 7.74
CA ALA A 36 5.38 -0.68 8.52
C ALA A 36 5.75 0.58 7.72
N VAL A 37 5.15 1.70 8.08
CA VAL A 37 5.63 3.01 7.61
C VAL A 37 7.09 3.16 8.09
N ALA A 38 7.97 3.57 7.20
CA ALA A 38 9.39 3.78 7.50
C ALA A 38 9.67 5.24 7.89
N ASP A 39 8.90 6.18 7.36
CA ASP A 39 8.99 7.60 7.70
C ASP A 39 7.60 8.24 7.69
N ASN A 40 7.08 8.57 8.88
CA ASN A 40 5.78 9.23 9.02
C ASN A 40 5.77 10.69 8.58
N SER A 41 6.92 11.33 8.39
CA SER A 41 7.04 12.71 7.94
C SER A 41 6.80 12.87 6.43
N VAL A 42 6.88 11.77 5.67
CA VAL A 42 6.58 11.78 4.24
C VAL A 42 5.10 12.07 4.01
N GLU A 43 4.85 13.16 3.30
CA GLU A 43 3.51 13.65 3.00
C GLU A 43 2.77 12.70 2.04
N MET A 44 1.52 12.41 2.39
CA MET A 44 0.64 11.52 1.64
C MET A 44 -0.42 12.31 0.89
N TYR A 45 -0.96 11.71 -0.16
CA TYR A 45 -1.96 12.34 -1.00
C TYR A 45 -3.11 11.40 -1.33
N GLU A 46 -4.27 12.00 -1.57
CA GLU A 46 -5.39 11.36 -2.22
C GLU A 46 -5.47 11.81 -3.68
N TYR A 47 -5.64 10.83 -4.56
CA TYR A 47 -5.73 11.02 -6.00
C TYR A 47 -7.13 10.64 -6.46
N THR A 48 -7.94 11.62 -6.85
CA THR A 48 -9.37 11.38 -7.11
C THR A 48 -9.98 12.33 -8.14
N HIS A 49 -11.04 11.86 -8.81
CA HIS A 49 -11.95 12.69 -9.60
C HIS A 49 -13.16 13.19 -8.78
N MET A 50 -13.40 12.58 -7.61
CA MET A 50 -14.52 12.87 -6.74
C MET A 50 -14.00 13.36 -5.38
N PRO A 51 -14.23 14.63 -5.01
CA PRO A 51 -13.67 15.22 -3.79
C PRO A 51 -14.47 14.79 -2.55
N THR A 52 -14.44 13.50 -2.23
CA THR A 52 -15.14 12.90 -1.09
C THR A 52 -14.30 11.85 -0.39
N HIS A 53 -14.32 11.89 0.94
CA HIS A 53 -14.06 10.72 1.78
C HIS A 53 -15.19 9.70 1.66
N MET A 54 -14.98 8.47 2.15
CA MET A 54 -16.01 7.41 2.13
C MET A 54 -17.36 7.81 2.75
N ARG A 55 -17.38 8.75 3.72
CA ARG A 55 -18.60 9.15 4.45
C ARG A 55 -18.87 10.66 4.46
N ALA A 56 -18.06 11.46 3.75
CA ALA A 56 -18.17 12.92 3.79
C ALA A 56 -17.49 13.56 2.57
N LEU A 57 -17.82 14.81 2.27
CA LEU A 57 -17.01 15.63 1.36
C LEU A 57 -15.66 15.94 2.00
N PHE A 58 -14.62 16.24 1.20
CA PHE A 58 -13.43 16.90 1.76
C PHE A 58 -13.80 18.23 2.42
N SER A 59 -13.11 18.56 3.50
CA SER A 59 -13.22 19.88 4.11
C SER A 59 -12.64 20.96 3.19
N VAL A 60 -13.05 22.21 3.43
CA VAL A 60 -12.47 23.36 2.71
C VAL A 60 -10.96 23.45 2.91
N GLN A 61 -10.43 23.04 4.06
CA GLN A 61 -8.98 23.08 4.31
C GLN A 61 -8.21 22.04 3.49
N GLU A 62 -8.75 20.82 3.36
CA GLU A 62 -8.17 19.80 2.48
C GLU A 62 -8.23 20.28 1.03
N MET A 63 -9.39 20.79 0.58
CA MET A 63 -9.56 21.27 -0.79
C MET A 63 -8.63 22.44 -1.16
N ARG A 64 -8.21 23.27 -0.20
CA ARG A 64 -7.21 24.33 -0.43
C ARG A 64 -5.83 23.78 -0.81
N THR A 65 -5.56 22.51 -0.52
CA THR A 65 -4.30 21.85 -0.90
C THR A 65 -4.35 21.18 -2.27
N ALA A 66 -5.51 21.20 -2.93
CA ALA A 66 -5.72 20.50 -4.19
C ALA A 66 -4.83 21.08 -5.30
N THR A 67 -4.13 20.18 -5.99
CA THR A 67 -3.40 20.44 -7.22
C THR A 67 -3.87 19.45 -8.29
N LEU A 68 -3.52 19.69 -9.55
CA LEU A 68 -3.84 18.77 -10.64
C LEU A 68 -2.62 17.89 -10.96
N HIS A 69 -2.80 16.58 -10.87
CA HIS A 69 -1.82 15.59 -11.29
C HIS A 69 -2.14 15.12 -12.71
N PRO A 70 -1.15 14.89 -13.59
CA PRO A 70 -1.40 14.45 -14.97
C PRO A 70 -2.13 13.10 -15.08
N GLY A 71 -2.14 12.33 -13.99
CA GLY A 71 -2.76 11.01 -13.91
C GLY A 71 -1.72 9.90 -13.77
N PHE A 72 -2.20 8.67 -13.66
CA PHE A 72 -1.40 7.44 -13.66
C PHE A 72 -1.67 6.62 -14.92
N SER A 73 -0.87 5.58 -15.17
CA SER A 73 -1.03 4.65 -16.29
C SER A 73 -2.48 4.15 -16.46
N PHE A 74 -3.16 3.84 -15.35
CA PHE A 74 -4.54 3.36 -15.34
C PHE A 74 -5.61 4.46 -15.48
N THR A 75 -5.23 5.74 -15.38
CA THR A 75 -6.15 6.89 -15.56
C THR A 75 -6.41 7.24 -17.03
N LYS A 76 -5.72 6.58 -17.97
CA LYS A 76 -5.93 6.72 -19.42
C LYS A 76 -5.83 8.18 -19.91
N GLY A 77 -4.91 8.94 -19.32
CA GLY A 77 -4.65 10.34 -19.68
C GLY A 77 -5.61 11.36 -19.07
N ALA A 78 -6.55 10.93 -18.23
CA ALA A 78 -7.40 11.85 -17.47
C ALA A 78 -6.64 12.36 -16.22
N PRO A 79 -6.50 13.69 -16.05
CA PRO A 79 -5.84 14.23 -14.88
C PRO A 79 -6.73 14.08 -13.63
N VAL A 80 -6.10 13.93 -12.47
CA VAL A 80 -6.78 13.72 -11.17
C VAL A 80 -6.44 14.84 -10.20
N MET A 81 -7.33 15.13 -9.26
CA MET A 81 -6.97 15.99 -8.13
C MET A 81 -5.97 15.25 -7.25
N LYS A 82 -4.87 15.90 -6.91
CA LYS A 82 -3.91 15.51 -5.87
C LYS A 82 -4.14 16.40 -4.65
N ILE A 83 -4.68 15.82 -3.60
CA ILE A 83 -5.08 16.53 -2.37
C ILE A 83 -4.22 16.00 -1.23
N LYS A 84 -3.64 16.88 -0.41
CA LYS A 84 -2.86 16.45 0.76
C LYS A 84 -3.75 15.66 1.70
N SER A 85 -3.35 14.43 2.00
CA SER A 85 -4.05 13.57 2.94
C SER A 85 -3.71 14.02 4.36
N LEU A 86 -4.74 14.33 5.15
CA LEU A 86 -4.55 14.47 6.59
C LEU A 86 -4.30 13.09 7.17
N VAL A 87 -3.18 12.92 7.86
CA VAL A 87 -2.83 11.66 8.51
C VAL A 87 -3.92 11.32 9.54
N ASN A 88 -4.62 10.22 9.34
CA ASN A 88 -5.64 9.78 10.29
C ASN A 88 -4.96 9.17 11.54
N PRO A 89 -5.09 9.79 12.73
CA PRO A 89 -4.37 9.35 13.92
C PRO A 89 -4.71 7.92 14.37
N ARG A 90 -5.86 7.36 13.91
CA ARG A 90 -6.26 5.99 14.23
C ARG A 90 -5.37 4.95 13.55
N PHE A 91 -4.86 5.23 12.35
CA PHE A 91 -4.08 4.27 11.56
C PHE A 91 -2.57 4.41 11.79
N VAL A 92 -2.09 5.58 12.24
CA VAL A 92 -0.69 5.79 12.64
C VAL A 92 -0.26 4.87 13.77
N LYS A 93 -1.20 4.44 14.62
CA LYS A 93 -0.93 3.57 15.76
C LYS A 93 -1.11 2.08 15.49
N ALA A 94 -1.44 1.69 14.25
CA ALA A 94 -1.73 0.29 13.93
C ALA A 94 -0.47 -0.59 13.95
N GLN A 95 0.68 -0.01 13.62
CA GLN A 95 2.00 -0.65 13.63
C GLN A 95 3.04 0.45 13.86
N ALA A 96 4.02 0.21 14.73
CA ALA A 96 5.05 1.22 15.00
C ALA A 96 5.96 1.39 13.78
N GLU A 97 6.57 2.57 13.65
CA GLU A 97 7.48 2.90 12.56
C GLU A 97 8.65 1.91 12.51
N GLY A 98 8.90 1.33 11.33
CA GLY A 98 9.98 0.35 11.12
C GLY A 98 9.78 -1.04 11.74
N GLU A 99 8.65 -1.30 12.41
CA GLU A 99 8.36 -2.61 13.02
C GLU A 99 7.61 -3.52 12.06
N ASP A 100 8.27 -3.99 11.00
CA ASP A 100 7.70 -4.94 10.04
C ASP A 100 7.27 -6.26 10.71
N LEU A 101 6.20 -6.87 10.22
CA LEU A 101 5.70 -8.16 10.70
C LEU A 101 5.67 -9.17 9.57
N LEU A 102 6.40 -10.27 9.73
CA LEU A 102 6.46 -11.38 8.77
C LEU A 102 5.78 -12.62 9.37
N PHE A 103 4.93 -13.29 8.60
CA PHE A 103 4.24 -14.52 9.00
C PHE A 103 4.35 -15.60 7.92
N ASP A 104 4.48 -16.85 8.34
CA ASP A 104 4.33 -18.03 7.49
C ASP A 104 2.93 -18.63 7.73
N LEU A 105 1.99 -18.40 6.82
CA LEU A 105 0.60 -18.86 6.96
C LEU A 105 0.45 -20.38 6.96
N GLU A 106 1.45 -21.14 6.51
CA GLU A 106 1.43 -22.60 6.61
C GLU A 106 1.58 -23.05 8.08
N GLN A 107 2.39 -22.34 8.86
CA GLN A 107 2.68 -22.64 10.26
C GLN A 107 1.85 -21.80 11.24
N ASP A 108 1.48 -20.59 10.84
CA ASP A 108 0.73 -19.61 11.60
C ASP A 108 -0.39 -18.96 10.77
N PRO A 109 -1.45 -19.73 10.42
CA PRO A 109 -2.57 -19.21 9.63
C PRO A 109 -3.27 -18.01 10.26
N ALA A 110 -3.16 -17.86 11.59
CA ALA A 110 -3.80 -16.81 12.37
C ALA A 110 -2.92 -15.56 12.55
N GLN A 111 -1.68 -15.56 12.04
CA GLN A 111 -0.73 -14.43 12.11
C GLN A 111 -0.49 -13.94 13.56
N GLN A 112 -0.29 -14.87 14.48
CA GLN A 112 -0.08 -14.60 15.89
C GLN A 112 1.39 -14.54 16.31
N HIS A 113 2.30 -15.10 15.51
CA HIS A 113 3.70 -15.32 15.85
C HIS A 113 4.61 -14.75 14.75
N PRO A 114 4.92 -13.44 14.78
CA PRO A 114 5.78 -12.82 13.78
C PRO A 114 7.19 -13.42 13.82
N LEU A 115 7.80 -13.54 12.64
CA LEU A 115 9.11 -14.14 12.41
C LEU A 115 10.18 -13.08 12.13
N ASP A 116 11.41 -13.34 12.55
CA ASP A 116 12.60 -12.57 12.16
C ASP A 116 13.39 -13.34 11.09
N ASP A 117 12.93 -13.28 9.83
CA ASP A 117 13.64 -13.80 8.67
C ASP A 117 13.95 -12.66 7.68
N LYS A 118 15.15 -12.10 7.80
CA LYS A 118 15.62 -11.00 6.94
C LYS A 118 15.70 -11.37 5.47
N THR A 119 15.96 -12.63 5.15
CA THR A 119 16.07 -13.07 3.75
C THR A 119 14.69 -13.01 3.10
N LYS A 120 13.69 -13.59 3.76
CA LYS A 120 12.32 -13.60 3.25
C LYS A 120 11.69 -12.20 3.27
N THR A 121 11.95 -11.41 4.31
CA THR A 121 11.54 -10.00 4.35
C THR A 121 12.10 -9.22 3.16
N ASN A 122 13.41 -9.32 2.87
CA ASN A 122 14.01 -8.62 1.73
C ASN A 122 13.48 -9.09 0.38
N GLU A 123 13.21 -10.39 0.21
CA GLU A 123 12.55 -10.92 -0.99
C GLU A 123 11.19 -10.25 -1.21
N LEU A 124 10.35 -10.21 -0.18
CA LEU A 124 9.01 -9.63 -0.24
C LEU A 124 9.04 -8.10 -0.39
N LEU A 125 9.99 -7.39 0.21
CA LEU A 125 10.16 -5.95 0.00
C LEU A 125 10.57 -5.63 -1.44
N ASN A 126 11.44 -6.45 -2.05
CA ASN A 126 11.79 -6.30 -3.46
C ASN A 126 10.57 -6.55 -4.37
N ALA A 127 9.80 -7.61 -4.11
CA ALA A 127 8.56 -7.88 -4.83
C ALA A 127 7.54 -6.73 -4.68
N MET A 128 7.43 -6.14 -3.48
CA MET A 128 6.58 -4.97 -3.22
C MET A 128 6.99 -3.77 -4.06
N ALA A 129 8.29 -3.46 -4.16
CA ALA A 129 8.80 -2.34 -4.95
C ALA A 129 8.50 -2.52 -6.46
N HIS A 130 8.60 -3.76 -6.96
CA HIS A 130 8.22 -4.09 -8.34
C HIS A 130 6.71 -3.95 -8.57
N LEU A 131 5.87 -4.47 -7.68
CA LEU A 131 4.42 -4.29 -7.78
C LEU A 131 4.02 -2.82 -7.69
N PHE A 132 4.70 -2.00 -6.88
CA PHE A 132 4.51 -0.55 -6.88
C PHE A 132 4.79 0.05 -8.25
N ALA A 133 5.88 -0.36 -8.90
CA ALA A 133 6.25 0.16 -10.22
C ALA A 133 5.25 -0.28 -11.30
N GLU A 134 4.82 -1.54 -11.27
CA GLU A 134 3.80 -2.09 -12.18
C GLU A 134 2.46 -1.36 -12.07
N ASN A 135 2.12 -0.88 -10.88
CA ASN A 135 0.88 -0.15 -10.61
C ASN A 135 1.04 1.38 -10.67
N ASP A 136 2.17 1.88 -11.16
CA ASP A 136 2.47 3.31 -11.29
C ASP A 136 2.31 4.06 -9.96
N ALA A 137 2.80 3.45 -8.88
CA ALA A 137 2.78 4.05 -7.55
C ALA A 137 3.59 5.37 -7.53
N PRO A 138 3.06 6.43 -6.90
CA PRO A 138 3.77 7.70 -6.83
C PRO A 138 5.02 7.61 -5.94
N ASP A 139 6.03 8.44 -6.22
CA ASP A 139 7.35 8.38 -5.61
C ASP A 139 7.32 8.53 -4.07
N GLU A 140 6.36 9.29 -3.53
CA GLU A 140 6.19 9.43 -2.07
C GLU A 140 5.93 8.08 -1.36
N LEU A 141 5.33 7.10 -2.03
CA LEU A 141 5.10 5.78 -1.43
C LEU A 141 6.42 5.03 -1.20
N TYR A 142 7.36 5.13 -2.13
CA TYR A 142 8.68 4.52 -1.98
C TYR A 142 9.44 5.14 -0.81
N ALA A 143 9.41 6.48 -0.70
CA ALA A 143 10.03 7.19 0.42
C ALA A 143 9.36 6.81 1.76
N ARG A 144 8.02 6.82 1.82
CA ARG A 144 7.26 6.52 3.04
C ARG A 144 7.51 5.11 3.57
N PHE A 145 7.66 4.13 2.68
CA PHE A 145 7.90 2.74 3.05
C PHE A 145 9.38 2.35 2.96
N GLY A 146 10.30 3.29 2.73
CA GLY A 146 11.74 3.01 2.65
C GLY A 146 12.11 1.98 1.58
N LEU A 147 11.42 1.99 0.45
CA LEU A 147 11.66 1.09 -0.68
C LEU A 147 12.51 1.80 -1.74
N LYS A 148 13.40 1.06 -2.40
CA LYS A 148 14.11 1.54 -3.57
C LYS A 148 13.26 1.28 -4.81
N LYS A 149 13.00 2.32 -5.61
CA LYS A 149 12.33 2.16 -6.91
C LYS A 149 13.19 1.30 -7.85
N PRO A 150 12.63 0.24 -8.46
CA PRO A 150 13.36 -0.63 -9.37
C PRO A 150 13.70 0.03 -10.70
#